data_AF-A0A8T3ZN92-F1
#
_entry.id   AF-A0A8T3ZN92-F1
#
_cell.length_a   1.000
_cell.length_b   1.000
_cell.length_c   1.000
_cell.angle_alpha   90.00
_cell.angle_beta   90.00
_cell.angle_gamma   90.00
#
_symmetry.space_group_name_H-M   'P 1'
#
loop_
_entity.id
_entity.type
_entity.pdbx_description
1 polymer ?
#
loop_
_entity_poly.entity_id
_entity_poly.type
_entity_poly.pdbx_seq_one_letter_code
_entity_poly.pdbx_strand_id
1 'polypeptide(L)'
;KADLIQAETNGEYQTRVVTCDDHTATLIIEAAEKCPSNVINVIDIQKKEKIVDTTIKIKDDIREIKAEYDDMKEFVLDEKGYFLIRILPEKKLIEIGFCGKRNTVEVKVYGTKPIEIYQTVLREKIIERPDHAAYLGRELQKAYIALQLNIPYVQDDELHLEYLHKKEEKQ
;
A
#
# COMPACT_ATOMS: atom_id res chain seq x y z
N LYS A 1 24.74 -22.66 -6.43
CA LYS A 1 23.92 -23.64 -5.65
C LYS A 1 24.28 -23.44 -4.19
N ALA A 2 23.31 -23.27 -3.30
CA ALA A 2 23.57 -23.13 -1.86
C ALA A 2 23.26 -24.44 -1.15
N ASP A 3 24.24 -24.99 -0.45
CA ASP A 3 24.06 -26.17 0.38
C ASP A 3 23.86 -25.72 1.84
N LEU A 4 22.70 -26.06 2.41
CA LEU A 4 22.35 -25.72 3.79
C LEU A 4 23.18 -26.59 4.74
N ILE A 5 23.93 -25.94 5.63
CA ILE A 5 24.73 -26.60 6.65
C ILE A 5 23.92 -26.73 7.94
N GLN A 6 23.28 -25.64 8.35
CA GLN A 6 22.58 -25.56 9.63
C GLN A 6 21.41 -24.57 9.53
N ALA A 7 20.32 -24.88 10.22
CA ALA A 7 19.20 -23.97 10.40
C ALA A 7 18.74 -24.02 11.86
N GLU A 8 18.56 -22.84 12.45
CA GLU A 8 18.09 -22.69 13.82
C GLU A 8 17.01 -21.63 13.90
N THR A 9 16.08 -21.83 14.81
CA THR A 9 15.02 -20.87 15.13
C THR A 9 15.11 -20.54 16.60
N ASN A 10 15.47 -19.30 16.91
CA ASN A 10 15.59 -18.81 18.29
C ASN A 10 14.60 -17.65 18.48
N GLY A 11 13.38 -17.99 18.93
CA GLY A 11 12.31 -17.02 19.15
C GLY A 11 11.97 -16.24 17.89
N GLU A 12 12.35 -14.95 17.87
CA GLU A 12 12.03 -13.99 16.80
C GLU A 12 12.88 -14.14 15.54
N TYR A 13 13.98 -14.92 15.59
CA TYR A 13 14.93 -15.03 14.48
C TYR A 13 15.02 -16.44 13.91
N GLN A 14 15.16 -16.50 12.57
CA GLN A 14 15.58 -17.71 11.85
C GLN A 14 16.99 -17.49 11.29
N THR A 15 17.91 -18.37 11.63
CA THR A 15 19.29 -18.34 11.13
C THR A 15 19.52 -19.53 10.21
N ARG A 16 20.10 -19.28 9.03
CA ARG A 16 20.53 -20.31 8.09
C ARG A 16 21.99 -20.11 7.75
N VAL A 17 22.78 -21.17 7.94
CA VAL A 17 24.18 -21.24 7.53
C VAL A 17 24.24 -22.01 6.22
N VAL A 18 24.76 -21.37 5.17
CA VAL A 18 24.86 -21.95 3.83
C VAL A 18 26.29 -21.86 3.31
N THR A 19 26.73 -22.91 2.61
CA THR A 19 27.91 -22.83 1.74
C THR A 19 27.44 -22.59 0.32
N CYS A 20 28.01 -21.61 -0.37
CA CYS A 20 27.64 -21.32 -1.73
C CYS A 20 28.81 -20.71 -2.52
N ASP A 21 28.69 -20.70 -3.84
CA ASP A 21 29.60 -20.01 -4.76
C ASP A 21 29.41 -18.48 -4.71
N ASP A 22 30.40 -17.72 -5.20
CA ASP A 22 30.41 -16.24 -5.18
C ASP A 22 29.19 -15.62 -5.87
N HIS A 23 28.70 -16.26 -6.94
CA HIS A 23 27.53 -15.80 -7.66
C HIS A 23 26.26 -15.90 -6.79
N THR A 24 26.07 -17.05 -6.13
CA THR A 24 24.96 -17.28 -5.21
C THR A 24 25.04 -16.37 -3.99
N ALA A 25 26.25 -16.14 -3.45
CA ALA A 25 26.46 -15.20 -2.35
C ALA A 25 26.02 -13.78 -2.74
N THR A 26 26.38 -13.32 -3.94
CA THR A 26 25.99 -12.01 -4.47
C THR A 26 24.46 -11.86 -4.53
N LEU A 27 23.74 -12.89 -5.00
CA LEU A 27 22.27 -12.86 -5.05
C LEU A 27 21.63 -12.80 -3.66
N ILE A 28 22.18 -13.50 -2.67
CA ILE A 28 21.70 -13.46 -1.28
C ILE A 28 21.89 -12.05 -0.69
N ILE A 29 23.07 -11.46 -0.91
CA ILE A 29 23.39 -10.10 -0.47
C ILE A 29 22.44 -9.10 -1.12
N GLU A 30 22.28 -9.15 -2.45
CA GLU A 30 21.41 -8.24 -3.19
C GLU A 30 19.95 -8.36 -2.75
N ALA A 31 19.46 -9.58 -2.50
CA ALA A 31 18.11 -9.80 -1.98
C ALA A 31 17.93 -9.24 -0.57
N ALA A 32 18.95 -9.36 0.29
CA ALA A 32 18.92 -8.81 1.64
C ALA A 32 18.97 -7.27 1.63
N GLU A 33 19.82 -6.66 0.80
CA GLU A 33 19.92 -5.20 0.63
C GLU A 33 18.64 -4.58 0.08
N LYS A 34 17.95 -5.28 -0.83
CA LYS A 34 16.68 -4.84 -1.43
C LYS A 34 15.46 -5.21 -0.61
N CYS A 35 15.63 -5.82 0.56
CA CYS A 35 14.50 -6.21 1.41
C CYS A 35 13.80 -4.96 1.97
N PRO A 36 12.55 -4.67 1.59
CA PRO A 36 11.89 -3.42 1.95
C PRO A 36 11.62 -3.29 3.45
N SER A 37 11.51 -4.41 4.17
CA SER A 37 11.33 -4.43 5.62
C SER A 37 12.65 -4.37 6.39
N ASN A 38 13.81 -4.45 5.70
CA ASN A 38 15.13 -4.40 6.32
C ASN A 38 15.30 -5.41 7.48
N VAL A 39 14.88 -6.66 7.27
CA VAL A 39 14.89 -7.73 8.31
C VAL A 39 15.88 -8.87 8.05
N ILE A 40 16.65 -8.81 6.95
CA ILE A 40 17.58 -9.87 6.56
C ILE A 40 19.01 -9.41 6.82
N ASN A 41 19.69 -10.06 7.77
CA ASN A 41 21.12 -9.88 8.00
C ASN A 41 21.93 -10.92 7.23
N VAL A 42 23.08 -10.51 6.68
CA VAL A 42 24.03 -11.42 6.01
C VAL A 42 25.40 -11.26 6.65
N ILE A 43 26.01 -12.36 7.09
CA ILE A 43 27.29 -12.39 7.78
C ILE A 43 28.24 -13.33 7.04
N ASP A 44 29.42 -12.86 6.71
CA ASP A 44 30.53 -13.71 6.29
C ASP A 44 31.10 -14.39 7.54
N ILE A 45 30.87 -15.70 7.67
CA ILE A 45 31.30 -16.47 8.85
C ILE A 45 32.82 -16.63 8.90
N GLN A 46 33.50 -16.70 7.75
CA GLN A 46 34.95 -16.88 7.70
C GLN A 46 35.67 -15.60 8.12
N LYS A 47 35.21 -14.44 7.61
CA LYS A 47 35.76 -13.13 7.94
C LYS A 47 35.20 -12.56 9.25
N LYS A 48 34.09 -13.11 9.75
CA LYS A 48 33.32 -12.61 10.89
C LYS A 48 32.83 -11.17 10.67
N GLU A 49 32.47 -10.86 9.43
CA GLU A 49 32.02 -9.52 9.01
C GLU A 49 30.53 -9.54 8.68
N LYS A 50 29.80 -8.52 9.13
CA LYS A 50 28.44 -8.27 8.66
C LYS A 50 28.52 -7.63 7.28
N ILE A 51 27.98 -8.31 6.26
CA ILE A 51 27.90 -7.79 4.89
C ILE A 51 26.65 -6.92 4.76
N VAL A 52 25.51 -7.41 5.23
CA VAL A 52 24.24 -6.66 5.26
C VAL A 52 23.80 -6.57 6.71
N ASP A 53 23.66 -5.35 7.22
CA ASP A 53 23.24 -5.03 8.57
C ASP A 53 21.88 -4.34 8.55
N THR A 54 20.94 -4.87 9.33
CA THR A 54 19.58 -4.33 9.47
C THR A 54 19.51 -3.13 10.41
N THR A 55 20.61 -2.72 11.04
CA THR A 55 20.65 -1.58 11.95
C THR A 55 20.37 -0.28 11.21
N ILE A 56 19.24 0.37 11.50
CA ILE A 56 18.87 1.67 10.93
C ILE A 56 19.73 2.75 11.58
N LYS A 57 20.56 3.41 10.79
CA LYS A 57 21.34 4.58 11.21
C LYS A 57 20.58 5.84 10.83
N ILE A 58 20.28 6.67 11.83
CA ILE A 58 19.70 7.99 11.62
C ILE A 58 20.87 8.96 11.42
N LYS A 59 20.81 9.82 10.41
CA LYS A 59 21.80 10.88 10.21
C LYS A 59 21.69 11.91 11.33
N ASP A 60 22.81 12.43 11.80
CA ASP A 60 22.84 13.47 12.85
C ASP A 60 22.11 14.76 12.42
N ASP A 61 22.13 15.07 11.12
CA ASP A 61 21.38 16.18 10.51
C ASP A 61 20.18 15.62 9.72
N ILE A 62 19.11 15.29 10.44
CA ILE A 62 17.85 14.85 9.85
C ILE A 62 16.93 16.06 9.59
N ARG A 63 16.41 16.14 8.37
CA ARG A 63 15.40 17.15 8.03
C ARG A 63 14.04 16.72 8.56
N GLU A 64 13.59 17.35 9.63
CA GLU A 64 12.23 17.22 10.14
C GLU A 64 11.29 18.17 9.43
N ILE A 65 10.14 17.66 8.97
CA ILE A 65 9.11 18.44 8.29
C ILE A 65 7.80 18.16 9.02
N LYS A 66 7.20 19.21 9.60
CA LYS A 66 5.86 19.13 10.17
C LYS A 66 4.84 19.08 9.03
N ALA A 67 3.92 18.11 9.08
CA ALA A 67 2.83 18.04 8.13
C ALA A 67 1.81 19.16 8.38
N GLU A 68 1.39 19.84 7.33
CA GLU A 68 0.39 20.90 7.34
C GLU A 68 -0.53 20.71 6.12
N TYR A 69 -1.78 21.14 6.23
CA TYR A 69 -2.77 21.13 5.16
C TYR A 69 -3.55 22.44 5.20
N ASP A 70 -3.75 23.07 4.06
CA ASP A 70 -4.47 24.34 3.90
C ASP A 70 -5.49 24.21 2.77
N ASP A 71 -6.75 23.98 3.14
CA ASP A 71 -7.89 23.87 2.22
C ASP A 71 -7.90 24.96 1.15
N MET A 72 -7.65 26.21 1.51
CA MET A 72 -7.74 27.32 0.55
C MET A 72 -6.64 27.27 -0.52
N LYS A 73 -5.51 26.62 -0.24
CA LYS A 73 -4.38 26.50 -1.17
C LYS A 73 -4.38 25.19 -1.93
N GLU A 74 -4.78 24.11 -1.26
CA GLU A 74 -4.55 22.74 -1.72
C GLU A 74 -5.84 22.09 -2.22
N PHE A 75 -7.02 22.56 -1.80
CA PHE A 75 -8.30 22.13 -2.36
C PHE A 75 -8.59 22.88 -3.66
N VAL A 76 -7.96 22.42 -4.74
CA VAL A 76 -8.21 22.91 -6.09
C VAL A 76 -9.14 21.94 -6.80
N LEU A 77 -10.32 22.42 -7.21
CA LEU A 77 -11.22 21.63 -8.05
C LEU A 77 -10.49 21.24 -9.34
N ASP A 78 -10.54 19.95 -9.69
CA ASP A 78 -9.95 19.46 -10.93
C ASP A 78 -10.65 20.10 -12.13
N GLU A 79 -9.90 20.75 -13.01
CA GLU A 79 -10.43 21.32 -14.25
C GLU A 79 -11.03 20.25 -15.17
N LYS A 80 -10.58 18.99 -15.04
CA LYS A 80 -11.04 17.87 -15.89
C LYS A 80 -12.31 17.22 -15.38
N GLY A 81 -12.52 17.17 -14.06
CA GLY A 81 -13.65 16.45 -13.49
C GLY A 81 -13.37 15.76 -12.16
N TYR A 82 -14.38 15.08 -11.62
CA TYR A 82 -14.30 14.43 -10.31
C TYR A 82 -14.69 12.96 -10.38
N PHE A 83 -14.28 12.19 -9.38
CA PHE A 83 -14.67 10.79 -9.23
C PHE A 83 -15.85 10.65 -8.29
N LEU A 84 -16.84 9.87 -8.71
CA LEU A 84 -17.88 9.33 -7.84
C LEU A 84 -17.57 7.87 -7.55
N ILE A 85 -17.63 7.48 -6.29
CA ILE A 85 -17.31 6.13 -5.85
C ILE A 85 -18.57 5.49 -5.25
N ARG A 86 -18.82 4.23 -5.59
CA ARG A 86 -19.86 3.43 -4.94
C ARG A 86 -19.39 2.01 -4.72
N ILE A 87 -19.91 1.39 -3.66
CA ILE A 87 -19.77 -0.04 -3.41
C ILE A 87 -20.98 -0.78 -3.98
N LEU A 88 -20.76 -1.98 -4.48
CA LEU A 88 -21.79 -2.90 -4.97
C LEU A 88 -21.71 -4.20 -4.18
N PRO A 89 -22.33 -4.27 -2.97
CA PRO A 89 -22.21 -5.43 -2.06
C PRO A 89 -22.59 -6.75 -2.71
N GLU A 90 -23.69 -6.76 -3.46
CA GLU A 90 -24.22 -7.94 -4.16
C GLU A 90 -23.21 -8.55 -5.15
N LYS A 91 -22.36 -7.70 -5.75
CA LYS A 91 -21.35 -8.10 -6.74
C LYS A 91 -19.96 -8.21 -6.13
N LYS A 92 -19.77 -7.81 -4.88
CA LYS A 92 -18.46 -7.67 -4.22
C LYS A 92 -17.49 -6.79 -5.03
N LEU A 93 -18.01 -5.70 -5.59
CA LEU A 93 -17.23 -4.76 -6.42
C LEU A 93 -17.26 -3.35 -5.84
N ILE A 94 -16.20 -2.60 -6.14
CA ILE A 94 -16.16 -1.15 -6.05
C ILE A 94 -16.23 -0.62 -7.49
N GLU A 95 -17.05 0.41 -7.70
CA GLU A 95 -17.16 1.09 -8.98
C GLU A 95 -16.82 2.57 -8.79
N ILE A 96 -16.05 3.12 -9.73
CA ILE A 96 -15.83 4.55 -9.86
C ILE A 96 -16.37 5.04 -11.19
N GLY A 97 -16.92 6.26 -11.17
CA GLY A 97 -17.30 7.01 -12.36
C GLY A 97 -16.52 8.31 -12.42
N PHE A 98 -15.74 8.53 -13.48
CA PHE A 98 -15.14 9.81 -13.76
C PHE A 98 -16.17 10.72 -14.44
N CYS A 99 -16.48 11.84 -13.79
CA CYS A 99 -17.43 12.84 -14.27
C CYS A 99 -16.66 14.02 -14.87
N GLY A 100 -16.69 14.15 -16.19
CA GLY A 100 -16.04 15.24 -16.90
C GLY A 100 -16.94 16.47 -17.01
N LYS A 101 -16.96 17.09 -18.19
CA LYS A 101 -17.71 18.34 -18.40
C LYS A 101 -19.22 18.12 -18.24
N ARG A 102 -19.91 19.11 -17.65
CA ARG A 102 -21.37 19.13 -17.46
C ARG A 102 -21.90 17.95 -16.60
N ASN A 103 -21.10 17.46 -15.65
CA ASN A 103 -21.48 16.37 -14.73
C ASN A 103 -21.91 15.08 -15.44
N THR A 104 -21.32 14.78 -16.59
CA THR A 104 -21.57 13.53 -17.34
C THR A 104 -20.51 12.51 -16.96
N VAL A 105 -20.93 11.29 -16.62
CA VAL A 105 -20.01 10.17 -16.40
C VAL A 105 -19.42 9.74 -17.75
N GLU A 106 -18.13 10.00 -17.95
CA GLU A 106 -17.42 9.71 -19.21
C GLU A 106 -16.75 8.34 -19.17
N VAL A 107 -16.22 7.94 -18.01
CA VAL A 107 -15.51 6.67 -17.83
C VAL A 107 -15.98 5.99 -16.56
N LYS A 108 -16.18 4.67 -16.62
CA LYS A 108 -16.40 3.83 -15.45
C LYS A 108 -15.29 2.79 -15.34
N VAL A 109 -14.80 2.59 -14.12
CA VAL A 109 -13.84 1.54 -13.80
C VAL A 109 -14.39 0.80 -12.59
N TYR A 110 -14.35 -0.52 -12.59
CA TYR A 110 -14.78 -1.34 -11.46
C TYR A 110 -13.76 -2.45 -11.20
N GLY A 111 -13.70 -2.90 -9.95
CA GLY A 111 -12.76 -3.93 -9.52
C GLY A 111 -13.11 -4.47 -8.15
N THR A 112 -12.41 -5.53 -7.76
CA THR A 112 -12.60 -6.14 -6.43
C THR A 112 -11.65 -5.55 -5.40
N LYS A 113 -10.52 -4.99 -5.84
CA LYS A 113 -9.50 -4.39 -4.98
C LYS A 113 -9.18 -2.96 -5.41
N PRO A 114 -8.84 -2.06 -4.47
CA PRO A 114 -8.41 -0.68 -4.77
C PRO A 114 -7.28 -0.60 -5.78
N ILE A 115 -6.23 -1.43 -5.60
CA ILE A 115 -5.04 -1.48 -6.48
C ILE A 115 -5.40 -1.71 -7.94
N GLU A 116 -6.40 -2.56 -8.24
CA GLU A 116 -6.83 -2.84 -9.61
C GLU A 116 -7.41 -1.58 -10.26
N ILE A 117 -8.19 -0.83 -9.48
CA ILE A 117 -8.91 0.35 -9.95
C ILE A 117 -7.94 1.51 -10.14
N TYR A 118 -7.20 1.91 -9.11
CA TYR A 118 -6.33 3.09 -9.24
C TYR A 118 -5.15 2.86 -10.20
N GLN A 119 -4.59 1.64 -10.29
CA GLN A 119 -3.57 1.35 -11.31
C GLN A 119 -4.15 1.41 -12.72
N THR A 120 -5.42 1.04 -12.90
CA THR A 120 -6.10 1.19 -14.19
C THR A 120 -6.32 2.67 -14.51
N VAL A 121 -6.80 3.47 -13.57
CA VAL A 121 -6.97 4.92 -13.75
C VAL A 121 -5.66 5.61 -14.12
N LEU A 122 -4.55 5.27 -13.45
CA LEU A 122 -3.23 5.81 -13.74
C LEU A 122 -2.72 5.38 -15.12
N ARG A 123 -2.84 4.09 -15.46
CA ARG A 123 -2.40 3.53 -16.74
C ARG A 123 -3.17 4.13 -17.92
N GLU A 124 -4.48 4.30 -17.77
CA GLU A 124 -5.35 4.92 -18.78
C GLU A 124 -5.27 6.45 -18.77
N LYS A 125 -4.43 7.05 -17.89
CA LYS A 125 -4.19 8.50 -17.79
C LYS A 125 -5.49 9.32 -17.60
N ILE A 126 -6.45 8.77 -16.87
CA ILE A 126 -7.72 9.45 -16.55
C ILE A 126 -7.47 10.56 -15.50
N ILE A 127 -6.47 10.38 -14.65
CA ILE A 127 -6.05 11.31 -13.61
C ILE A 127 -4.62 11.80 -13.86
N GLU A 128 -4.36 13.08 -13.63
CA GLU A 128 -3.03 13.68 -13.85
C GLU A 128 -2.40 14.23 -12.57
N ARG A 129 -3.22 14.69 -11.63
CA ARG A 129 -2.79 15.34 -10.40
C ARG A 129 -2.43 14.32 -9.31
N PRO A 130 -1.20 14.33 -8.76
CA PRO A 130 -0.77 13.37 -7.74
C PRO A 130 -1.60 13.42 -6.45
N ASP A 131 -2.01 14.61 -6.02
CA ASP A 131 -2.90 14.86 -4.90
C ASP A 131 -4.28 14.22 -5.11
N HIS A 132 -4.85 14.33 -6.32
CA HIS A 132 -6.11 13.67 -6.65
C HIS A 132 -5.95 12.14 -6.72
N ALA A 133 -4.79 11.64 -7.19
CA ALA A 133 -4.49 10.21 -7.18
C ALA A 133 -4.36 9.66 -5.75
N ALA A 134 -3.76 10.42 -4.83
CA ALA A 134 -3.70 10.08 -3.42
C ALA A 134 -5.10 10.05 -2.79
N TYR A 135 -5.93 11.06 -3.07
CA TYR A 135 -7.34 11.09 -2.64
C TYR A 135 -8.13 9.88 -3.15
N LEU A 136 -8.02 9.56 -4.45
CA LEU A 136 -8.70 8.41 -5.04
C LEU A 136 -8.26 7.10 -4.37
N GLY A 137 -6.95 6.94 -4.11
CA GLY A 137 -6.43 5.79 -3.37
C GLY A 137 -7.01 5.67 -1.96
N ARG A 138 -7.08 6.79 -1.22
CA ARG A 138 -7.67 6.87 0.12
C ARG A 138 -9.14 6.44 0.12
N GLU A 139 -9.95 7.04 -0.75
CA GLU A 139 -11.39 6.75 -0.81
C GLU A 139 -11.67 5.33 -1.31
N LEU A 140 -10.90 4.81 -2.27
CA LEU A 140 -11.02 3.41 -2.73
C LEU A 140 -10.70 2.42 -1.61
N GLN A 141 -9.67 2.67 -0.81
CA GLN A 141 -9.35 1.83 0.34
C GLN A 141 -10.46 1.87 1.39
N LYS A 142 -11.03 3.05 1.65
CA LYS A 142 -12.19 3.23 2.53
C LYS A 142 -13.41 2.45 2.03
N ALA A 143 -13.75 2.58 0.76
CA ALA A 143 -14.83 1.83 0.10
C ALA A 143 -14.60 0.31 0.17
N TYR A 144 -13.35 -0.14 -0.01
CA TYR A 144 -13.01 -1.56 0.12
C TYR A 144 -13.23 -2.08 1.54
N ILE A 145 -12.78 -1.36 2.56
CA ILE A 145 -13.00 -1.73 3.96
C ILE A 145 -14.51 -1.80 4.27
N ALA A 146 -15.27 -0.78 3.87
CA ALA A 146 -16.72 -0.77 4.04
C ALA A 146 -17.40 -1.97 3.39
N LEU A 147 -16.98 -2.33 2.17
CA LEU A 147 -17.46 -3.50 1.44
C LEU A 147 -17.11 -4.81 2.16
N GLN A 148 -15.88 -4.98 2.67
CA GLN A 148 -15.47 -6.19 3.39
C GLN A 148 -16.23 -6.35 4.71
N LEU A 149 -16.44 -5.25 5.43
CA LEU A 149 -17.20 -5.22 6.69
C LEU A 149 -18.72 -5.23 6.46
N ASN A 150 -19.16 -5.07 5.21
CA ASN A 150 -20.54 -4.93 4.82
C ASN A 150 -21.27 -3.86 5.66
N ILE A 151 -20.64 -2.68 5.72
CA ILE A 151 -21.17 -1.44 6.33
C ILE A 151 -21.37 -0.38 5.22
N PRO A 152 -22.18 0.66 5.46
CA PRO A 152 -22.35 1.74 4.51
C PRO A 152 -21.02 2.45 4.20
N TYR A 153 -20.86 2.84 2.93
CA TYR A 153 -19.80 3.74 2.48
C TYR A 153 -20.43 5.05 2.03
N VAL A 154 -19.88 6.17 2.52
CA VAL A 154 -20.20 7.52 2.07
C VAL A 154 -18.87 8.20 1.72
N GLN A 155 -18.78 8.75 0.51
CA GLN A 155 -17.59 9.47 0.06
C GLN A 155 -17.42 10.74 0.91
N ASP A 156 -16.17 11.08 1.23
CA ASP A 156 -15.79 12.22 2.09
C ASP A 156 -16.28 12.18 3.55
N ASP A 157 -17.01 11.13 3.94
CA ASP A 157 -17.42 10.89 5.33
C ASP A 157 -16.58 9.79 5.99
N GLU A 158 -16.61 9.72 7.31
CA GLU A 158 -15.90 8.70 8.07
C GLU A 158 -16.55 7.32 7.99
N LEU A 159 -15.76 6.28 8.26
CA LEU A 159 -16.33 4.95 8.45
C LEU A 159 -16.94 4.82 9.84
N HIS A 160 -18.27 4.71 9.85
CA HIS A 160 -19.07 4.44 11.04
C HIS A 160 -19.00 2.96 11.45
N LEU A 161 -17.99 2.59 12.23
CA LEU A 161 -17.77 1.20 12.66
C LEU A 161 -18.85 0.70 13.64
N GLU A 162 -19.64 1.58 14.24
CA GLU A 162 -20.78 1.22 15.09
C GLU A 162 -21.85 0.37 14.37
N TYR A 163 -21.87 0.38 13.03
CA TYR A 163 -22.74 -0.50 12.25
C TYR A 163 -22.38 -1.99 12.38
N LEU A 164 -21.18 -2.33 12.86
CA LEU A 164 -20.77 -3.70 13.13
C LEU A 164 -21.58 -4.33 14.28
N HIS A 165 -21.75 -3.60 15.39
CA HIS A 165 -22.44 -4.13 16.58
C HIS A 165 -23.95 -4.30 16.35
N LYS A 166 -24.59 -3.41 15.56
CA LYS A 166 -26.02 -3.49 15.25
C LYS A 166 -26.41 -4.72 14.42
N LYS A 167 -25.44 -5.40 13.81
CA LYS A 167 -25.65 -6.64 13.07
C LYS A 167 -25.73 -7.86 13.99
N GLU A 168 -24.95 -7.86 15.06
CA GLU A 168 -24.90 -8.98 16.03
C GLU A 168 -26.17 -9.03 16.88
N GLU A 169 -26.79 -7.87 17.17
CA GLU A 169 -28.05 -7.79 17.93
C GLU A 169 -29.30 -8.21 17.13
N LYS A 170 -29.17 -8.42 15.81
CA LYS A 170 -30.28 -8.77 14.91
C LYS A 170 -30.17 -10.18 14.31
N GLN A 171 -29.22 -11.00 14.77
CA GLN A 171 -29.14 -12.44 14.47
C GLN A 171 -29.71 -13.26 15.61
#